data_AF-A0A314XTF9-F1
#
_entry.id   AF-A0A314XTF9-F1
#
_cell.length_a   1.000
_cell.length_b   1.000
_cell.length_c   1.000
_cell.angle_alpha   90.00
_cell.angle_beta   90.00
_cell.angle_gamma   90.00
#
_symmetry.space_group_name_H-M   'P 1'
#
loop_
_entity.id
_entity.type
_entity.pdbx_description
1 polymer ?
#
loop_
_entity_poly.entity_id
_entity_poly.type
_entity_poly.pdbx_seq_one_letter_code
_entity_poly.pdbx_strand_id
1 'polypeptide(L)'
;MEKVQKDANANMRAILVDWLVEVAEEYKLLPSTLHLFVSYINKYLSINVVNKQKLQLLEVASMFIASRALHPNMPMISLFVRLCI
;
A
#
# COMPACT_ATOMS: atom_id res chain seq x y z
N MET A 1 4.59 -10.53 19.92
CA MET A 1 4.89 -9.20 19.34
C MET A 1 3.66 -8.33 19.58
N GLU A 2 3.76 -7.36 20.49
CA GLU A 2 2.67 -6.40 20.73
C GLU A 2 2.39 -5.59 19.46
N LYS A 3 1.12 -5.48 19.08
CA LYS A 3 0.70 -4.63 17.97
C LYS A 3 0.87 -3.17 18.40
N VAL A 4 1.86 -2.48 17.82
CA VAL A 4 2.09 -1.05 18.05
C VAL A 4 0.88 -0.22 17.59
N GLN A 5 0.25 -0.60 16.47
CA GLN A 5 -0.94 0.04 15.94
C GLN A 5 -2.22 -0.68 16.41
N LYS A 6 -2.98 -0.05 17.32
CA LYS A 6 -4.26 -0.59 17.84
C LYS A 6 -5.42 -0.44 16.85
N ASP A 7 -5.37 0.57 15.98
CA ASP A 7 -6.46 0.94 15.06
C ASP A 7 -6.40 0.27 13.67
N ALA A 8 -5.35 -0.50 13.38
CA ALA A 8 -5.29 -1.32 12.16
C ALA A 8 -6.16 -2.57 12.34
N ASN A 9 -7.47 -2.39 12.23
CA ASN A 9 -8.44 -3.47 12.35
C ASN A 9 -8.33 -4.43 11.15
N ALA A 10 -8.62 -5.71 11.33
CA ALA A 10 -8.52 -6.73 10.27
C ALA A 10 -9.32 -6.36 9.01
N ASN A 11 -10.46 -5.70 9.19
CA ASN A 11 -11.31 -5.20 8.11
C ASN A 11 -10.62 -4.14 7.24
N MET A 12 -9.80 -3.27 7.84
CA MET A 12 -9.09 -2.22 7.10
C MET A 12 -8.00 -2.82 6.21
N ARG A 13 -7.35 -3.88 6.70
CA ARG A 13 -6.43 -4.70 5.91
C ARG A 13 -7.12 -5.45 4.78
N ALA A 14 -8.32 -5.99 5.00
CA ALA A 14 -9.07 -6.70 3.97
C ALA A 14 -9.43 -5.76 2.81
N ILE A 15 -10.01 -4.59 3.12
CA ILE A 15 -10.35 -3.56 2.12
C ILE A 15 -9.11 -3.13 1.33
N LEU A 16 -7.99 -2.92 2.02
CA LEU A 16 -6.71 -2.58 1.38
C LEU A 16 -6.24 -3.69 0.44
N VAL A 17 -6.29 -4.95 0.86
CA VAL A 17 -5.84 -6.09 0.04
C VAL A 17 -6.73 -6.28 -1.18
N ASP A 18 -8.05 -6.15 -1.04
CA ASP A 18 -8.97 -6.23 -2.18
C ASP A 18 -8.66 -5.13 -3.21
N TRP A 19 -8.52 -3.89 -2.75
CA TRP A 19 -8.15 -2.76 -3.60
C TRP A 19 -6.80 -2.98 -4.30
N LEU A 20 -5.81 -3.56 -3.61
CA LEU A 20 -4.51 -3.87 -4.20
C LEU A 20 -4.58 -4.90 -5.32
N VAL A 21 -5.44 -5.91 -5.17
CA VAL A 21 -5.60 -6.96 -6.19
C VAL A 21 -6.17 -6.34 -7.46
N GLU A 22 -7.20 -5.50 -7.36
CA GLU A 22 -7.78 -4.77 -8.50
C GLU A 22 -6.72 -3.94 -9.24
N VAL A 23 -5.88 -3.22 -8.49
CA VAL A 23 -4.80 -2.39 -9.06
C VAL A 23 -3.72 -3.25 -9.70
N ALA A 24 -3.33 -4.36 -9.07
CA ALA A 24 -2.36 -5.25 -9.67
C ALA A 24 -2.86 -5.89 -10.96
N GLU A 25 -4.14 -6.22 -11.05
CA GLU A 25 -4.76 -6.73 -12.28
C GLU A 25 -4.81 -5.66 -13.37
N GLU A 26 -5.29 -4.46 -13.05
CA GLU A 26 -5.42 -3.35 -14.00
C GLU A 26 -4.05 -2.96 -14.61
N TYR A 27 -3.04 -2.83 -13.75
CA TYR A 27 -1.71 -2.38 -14.15
C TYR A 27 -0.75 -3.53 -14.45
N LYS A 28 -1.22 -4.78 -14.39
CA LYS A 28 -0.43 -6.01 -14.60
C LYS A 28 0.83 -6.03 -13.73
N LEU A 29 0.70 -5.61 -12.47
CA LEU A 29 1.79 -5.60 -11.51
C LEU A 29 2.16 -7.03 -11.12
N LEU A 30 3.43 -7.25 -10.81
CA LEU A 30 3.89 -8.53 -10.31
C LEU A 30 3.36 -8.77 -8.88
N PRO A 31 3.04 -10.01 -8.50
CA PRO A 31 2.71 -10.35 -7.10
C PRO A 31 3.79 -9.90 -6.11
N SER A 32 5.06 -9.91 -6.54
CA SER A 32 6.19 -9.38 -5.77
C SER A 32 6.06 -7.89 -5.42
N THR A 33 5.42 -7.09 -6.29
CA THR A 33 5.14 -5.67 -6.05
C THR A 33 4.14 -5.49 -4.92
N LEU A 34 3.07 -6.31 -4.91
CA LEU A 34 2.09 -6.33 -3.84
C LEU A 34 2.71 -6.74 -2.49
N HIS A 35 3.55 -7.78 -2.50
CA HIS A 35 4.25 -8.23 -1.29
C HIS A 35 5.17 -7.14 -0.75
N LEU A 36 5.89 -6.43 -1.63
CA LEU A 36 6.79 -5.35 -1.24
C LEU A 36 6.00 -4.17 -0.63
N PHE A 37 4.88 -3.80 -1.23
CA PHE A 37 3.95 -2.81 -0.70
C PHE A 37 3.48 -3.15 0.72
N VAL A 38 2.94 -4.37 0.92
CA VAL A 38 2.42 -4.82 2.21
C VAL A 38 3.54 -4.84 3.25
N SER A 39 4.74 -5.25 2.85
CA SER A 39 5.93 -5.23 3.71
C SER A 39 6.29 -3.80 4.17
N TYR A 40 6.23 -2.80 3.29
CA TYR A 40 6.51 -1.41 3.66
C TYR A 40 5.51 -0.86 4.68
N ILE A 41 4.21 -1.06 4.46
CA ILE A 41 3.17 -0.63 5.41
C ILE A 41 3.37 -1.32 6.76
N ASN A 42 3.53 -2.65 6.75
CA ASN A 42 3.68 -3.41 7.99
C ASN A 42 4.92 -3.00 8.78
N LYS A 43 6.05 -2.79 8.09
CA LYS A 43 7.27 -2.31 8.72
C LYS A 43 7.10 -0.93 9.33
N TYR A 44 6.38 -0.04 8.66
CA TYR A 44 6.13 1.31 9.18
C TYR A 44 5.20 1.28 10.40
N LEU A 45 4.10 0.53 10.34
CA LEU A 45 3.14 0.39 11.44
C LEU A 45 3.67 -0.45 12.61
N SER A 46 4.73 -1.23 12.40
CA SER A 46 5.44 -1.97 13.45
C SER A 46 6.17 -1.05 14.43
N ILE A 47 6.47 0.19 14.04
CA ILE A 47 7.28 1.11 14.85
C ILE A 47 6.63 2.49 15.01
N ASN A 48 5.56 2.78 14.27
CA ASN A 48 4.84 4.06 14.33
C ASN A 48 3.34 3.83 14.57
N VAL A 49 2.75 4.66 15.43
CA VAL A 49 1.29 4.83 15.53
C VAL A 49 0.85 5.90 14.56
N VAL A 50 -0.11 5.59 13.69
CA VAL A 50 -0.50 6.46 12.57
C VAL A 50 -2.00 6.70 12.60
N ASN A 51 -2.43 7.96 12.49
CA ASN A 51 -3.86 8.26 12.40
C ASN A 51 -4.41 7.88 11.00
N LYS A 52 -5.73 7.77 10.85
CA LYS A 52 -6.39 7.35 9.61
C LYS A 52 -5.98 8.18 8.38
N GLN A 53 -5.83 9.49 8.52
CA GLN A 53 -5.45 10.38 7.40
C GLN A 53 -4.01 10.11 6.92
N LYS A 54 -3.07 9.92 7.85
CA LYS A 54 -1.69 9.58 7.52
C LYS A 54 -1.55 8.13 7.07
N LEU A 55 -2.48 7.26 7.45
CA LEU A 55 -2.51 5.86 7.00
C LEU A 55 -2.76 5.78 5.50
N GLN A 56 -3.75 6.51 4.97
CA GLN A 56 -3.98 6.57 3.52
C GLN A 56 -2.78 7.13 2.76
N LEU A 57 -2.13 8.17 3.30
CA LEU A 57 -0.90 8.69 2.71
C LEU A 57 0.24 7.66 2.71
N LEU A 58 0.39 6.90 3.80
CA LEU A 58 1.39 5.83 3.91
C LEU A 58 1.12 4.72 2.89
N GLU A 59 -0.14 4.35 2.70
CA GLU A 59 -0.57 3.36 1.72
C GLU A 59 -0.17 3.84 0.32
N VAL A 60 -0.63 5.01 -0.11
CA VAL A 60 -0.30 5.59 -1.42
C VAL A 60 1.22 5.69 -1.63
N ALA A 61 1.97 6.18 -0.64
CA ALA A 61 3.42 6.29 -0.72
C ALA A 61 4.13 4.94 -0.81
N SER A 62 3.64 3.92 -0.09
CA SER A 62 4.19 2.56 -0.16
C SER A 62 3.98 1.95 -1.55
N MET A 63 2.82 2.21 -2.17
CA MET A 63 2.51 1.71 -3.53
C MET A 63 3.43 2.33 -4.55
N PHE A 64 3.67 3.63 -4.41
CA PHE A 64 4.60 4.37 -5.23
C PHE A 64 6.01 3.79 -5.15
N ILE A 65 6.52 3.57 -3.95
CA ILE A 65 7.88 3.05 -3.77
C ILE A 65 7.98 1.63 -4.33
N ALA A 66 7.02 0.75 -4.04
CA ALA A 66 7.03 -0.64 -4.49
C ALA A 66 6.96 -0.74 -6.03
N SER A 67 6.05 0.01 -6.65
CA SER A 67 5.88 0.02 -8.10
C SER A 67 7.10 0.60 -8.81
N ARG A 68 7.73 1.64 -8.28
CA ARG A 68 8.94 2.23 -8.88
C ARG A 68 10.15 1.31 -8.75
N ALA A 69 10.25 0.56 -7.65
CA ALA A 69 11.35 -0.38 -7.41
C ALA A 69 11.36 -1.55 -8.40
N LEU A 70 10.18 -2.01 -8.84
CA LEU A 70 10.03 -3.17 -9.72
C LEU A 70 9.65 -2.80 -11.17
N HIS A 71 9.08 -1.61 -11.40
CA HIS A 71 8.60 -1.14 -12.70
C HIS A 71 9.06 0.30 -13.00
N PRO A 72 10.35 0.53 -13.26
CA PRO A 72 10.91 1.88 -13.45
C PRO A 72 10.37 2.64 -14.68
N ASN A 73 9.83 1.93 -15.66
CA ASN A 73 9.35 2.50 -16.94
C ASN A 73 7.83 2.73 -16.97
N MET A 74 7.10 2.47 -15.87
CA MET A 74 5.64 2.62 -15.83
C MET A 74 5.22 4.08 -15.69
N PRO A 75 4.28 4.60 -16.53
CA PRO A 75 3.76 5.96 -16.41
C PRO A 75 2.89 6.09 -15.15
N MET A 76 3.52 6.51 -14.07
CA MET A 76 3.04 6.36 -12.69
C MET A 76 1.94 7.35 -12.27
N ILE A 77 1.79 8.46 -12.99
CA ILE A 77 0.82 9.52 -12.67
C ILE A 77 -0.62 8.98 -12.79
N SER A 78 -0.88 8.11 -13.77
CA SER A 78 -2.20 7.53 -14.01
C SER A 78 -2.68 6.63 -12.87
N LEU A 79 -1.76 5.89 -12.25
CA LEU A 79 -2.01 5.03 -11.09
C LEU A 79 -2.35 5.85 -9.84
N PHE A 80 -1.72 7.02 -9.70
CA PHE A 80 -1.81 7.87 -8.52
C PHE A 80 -3.12 8.66 -8.44
N VAL A 81 -3.69 9.06 -9.58
CA VAL A 81 -4.94 9.85 -9.61
C VAL A 81 -6.14 9.03 -9.15
N ARG A 82 -6.18 7.73 -9.45
CA ARG A 82 -7.22 6.81 -8.95
C ARG A 82 -7.08 6.47 -7.47
N LEU A 83 -5.88 6.62 -6.93
CA LEU A 83 -5.52 6.26 -5.55
C LEU A 83 -5.93 7.31 -4.52
N CYS A 84 -6.08 8.57 -4.94
CA CYS A 84 -6.37 9.72 -4.09
C CYS A 84 -7.85 10.19 -4.15
N ILE A 85 -8.71 9.49 -4.89
CA ILE A 85 -10.17 9.74 -5.00
C ILE A 85 -10.90 8.64 -4.21
#